data_AF-A0A061NUL7-F1
#
_entry.id   AF-A0A061NUL7-F1
#
_cell.length_a   1.000
_cell.length_b   1.000
_cell.length_c   1.000
_cell.angle_alpha   90.00
_cell.angle_beta   90.00
_cell.angle_gamma   90.00
#
_symmetry.space_group_name_H-M   'P 1'
#
loop_
_entity.id
_entity.type
_entity.pdbx_description
1 polymer ?
#
loop_
_entity_poly.entity_id
_entity_poly.type
_entity_poly.pdbx_seq_one_letter_code
_entity_poly.pdbx_strand_id
1 'polypeptide(L)'
;MKKNLLLTGVLGASMLALAACGDDDTGADEEVDDTNGDTEEVEDEDGDEDAEGDDDAAAGGDDDAYADVAGETFTVATDNNFVPFAFMDLDTNELSGFDIELMTALADEMGIEVNFETMEFQGALAGIQSGVYDASINAMSITEERQDTIDFSDPYYLDAGIIVAVAADNEGEWGSLEELDQDGITIATNQGSTSHDYLDETLRMRAFKRYQMLLKPIRTLSKDTLMLCSTMNQTYCIMLRNKHKVSL
;
A
#
# COMPACT_ATOMS: atom_id res chain seq x y z
N MET A 1 -57.55 -6.12 11.23
CA MET A 1 -56.61 -6.73 12.20
C MET A 1 -55.38 -5.83 12.27
N LYS A 2 -55.24 -5.05 13.35
CA LYS A 2 -54.11 -4.17 13.62
C LYS A 2 -53.78 -4.31 15.11
N LYS A 3 -52.61 -4.83 15.44
CA LYS A 3 -52.02 -4.74 16.78
C LYS A 3 -50.50 -4.65 16.62
N ASN A 4 -49.99 -3.42 16.65
CA ASN A 4 -48.58 -3.13 16.83
C ASN A 4 -48.28 -3.19 18.33
N LEU A 5 -47.28 -3.97 18.69
CA LEU A 5 -46.77 -4.19 20.04
C LEU A 5 -45.69 -3.15 20.34
N LEU A 6 -45.99 -2.22 21.25
CA LEU A 6 -45.03 -1.29 21.83
C LEU A 6 -44.28 -1.98 22.97
N LEU A 7 -42.95 -2.04 22.87
CA LEU A 7 -42.05 -2.40 23.97
C LEU A 7 -41.18 -1.19 24.28
N THR A 8 -41.55 -0.47 25.34
CA THR A 8 -40.77 0.60 25.96
C THR A 8 -39.61 0.01 26.76
N GLY A 9 -38.39 0.24 26.30
CA GLY A 9 -37.14 -0.06 27.01
C GLY A 9 -36.60 1.18 27.73
N VAL A 10 -36.11 0.94 28.95
CA VAL A 10 -35.80 1.88 30.02
C VAL A 10 -34.61 2.80 29.70
N LEU A 11 -34.82 4.10 29.92
CA LEU A 11 -33.79 5.14 29.97
C LEU A 11 -33.15 5.13 31.36
N GLY A 12 -31.83 4.93 31.42
CA GLY A 12 -31.08 4.97 32.67
C GLY A 12 -29.60 5.25 32.42
N ALA A 13 -29.24 6.53 32.33
CA ALA A 13 -27.86 6.99 32.42
C ALA A 13 -27.82 8.12 33.47
N SER A 14 -27.20 7.82 34.61
CA SER A 14 -26.88 8.76 35.68
C SER A 14 -25.37 8.94 35.74
N MET A 15 -24.95 10.21 35.81
CA MET A 15 -23.76 10.72 36.53
C MET A 15 -22.38 10.33 35.95
N LEU A 16 -21.34 11.17 35.98
CA LEU A 16 -21.08 12.43 36.66
C LEU A 16 -19.91 13.12 35.93
N ALA A 17 -19.95 14.44 35.79
CA ALA A 17 -18.82 15.25 35.37
C ALA A 17 -17.77 15.37 36.49
N LEU A 18 -16.49 15.42 36.12
CA LEU A 18 -15.46 16.00 36.98
C LEU A 18 -14.61 16.97 36.15
N ALA A 19 -14.63 18.22 36.61
CA ALA A 19 -13.84 19.33 36.12
C ALA A 19 -12.38 19.20 36.59
N ALA A 20 -11.45 19.69 35.77
CA ALA A 20 -10.15 20.19 36.22
C ALA A 20 -9.87 21.49 35.47
N CYS A 21 -9.57 22.54 36.23
CA CYS A 21 -9.27 23.91 35.79
C CYS A 21 -8.05 24.37 36.61
N GLY A 22 -7.22 25.24 36.02
CA GLY A 22 -6.23 26.09 36.69
C GLY A 22 -4.78 25.75 36.31
N ASP A 23 -3.89 26.70 36.01
CA ASP A 23 -3.98 28.17 36.04
C ASP A 23 -2.75 28.75 35.28
N ASP A 24 -2.91 29.97 34.75
CA ASP A 24 -1.95 30.81 34.03
C ASP A 24 -0.71 31.21 34.85
N ASP A 25 0.44 31.47 34.19
CA ASP A 25 1.19 32.72 34.42
C ASP A 25 2.11 33.09 33.23
N THR A 26 2.38 34.39 33.22
CA THR A 26 2.77 35.39 32.23
C THR A 26 4.18 35.35 31.61
N GLY A 27 4.28 35.87 30.37
CA GLY A 27 4.98 37.15 30.11
C GLY A 27 6.48 37.17 29.74
N ALA A 28 6.72 37.57 28.48
CA ALA A 28 7.74 38.49 27.97
C ALA A 28 9.22 38.04 27.81
N ASP A 29 9.61 38.03 26.52
CA ASP A 29 10.80 38.61 25.89
C ASP A 29 12.18 38.43 26.53
N GLU A 30 13.08 37.73 25.83
CA GLU A 30 14.44 38.23 25.50
C GLU A 30 14.91 37.66 24.13
N GLU A 31 14.99 38.57 23.15
CA GLU A 31 16.06 38.80 22.16
C GLU A 31 17.11 37.69 21.92
N VAL A 32 17.18 37.15 20.69
CA VAL A 32 18.47 36.91 20.00
C VAL A 32 18.31 37.26 18.52
N ASP A 33 19.01 38.32 18.13
CA ASP A 33 19.21 38.83 16.78
C ASP A 33 20.51 38.30 16.17
N ASP A 34 20.56 38.33 14.83
CA ASP A 34 21.75 38.27 13.95
C ASP A 34 22.57 36.96 13.89
N THR A 35 23.11 36.47 12.77
CA THR A 35 23.10 36.89 11.35
C THR A 35 23.63 35.75 10.49
N ASN A 36 23.27 35.86 9.21
CA ASN A 36 23.65 35.15 8.01
C ASN A 36 25.17 35.06 7.71
N GLY A 37 25.60 33.99 7.04
CA GLY A 37 26.42 34.10 5.83
C GLY A 37 27.93 33.80 5.87
N ASP A 38 28.28 32.82 5.02
CA ASP A 38 29.37 32.85 4.03
C ASP A 38 30.64 31.99 4.25
N THR A 39 30.70 30.96 3.39
CA THR A 39 31.82 30.40 2.62
C THR A 39 33.16 31.16 2.67
N GLU A 40 34.27 30.44 2.86
CA GLU A 40 35.48 30.56 2.03
C GLU A 40 36.27 29.25 2.00
N GLU A 41 36.87 29.03 0.84
CA GLU A 41 37.64 27.87 0.37
C GLU A 41 39.04 27.81 1.02
N VAL A 42 39.60 26.61 1.14
CA VAL A 42 41.07 26.43 1.25
C VAL A 42 41.50 25.28 0.34
N GLU A 43 42.55 25.59 -0.39
CA GLU A 43 43.08 24.99 -1.60
C GLU A 43 43.77 23.63 -1.43
N ASP A 44 43.82 22.91 -2.55
CA ASP A 44 44.56 21.69 -2.83
C ASP A 44 46.09 21.89 -2.76
N GLU A 45 46.84 20.91 -2.24
CA GLU A 45 48.22 20.63 -2.69
C GLU A 45 48.51 19.13 -2.72
N ASP A 46 49.20 18.75 -3.79
CA ASP A 46 49.50 17.43 -4.33
C ASP A 46 50.42 16.53 -3.48
N GLY A 47 50.33 15.22 -3.73
CA GLY A 47 51.27 14.22 -3.23
C GLY A 47 51.06 12.83 -3.85
N ASP A 48 51.45 12.70 -5.11
CA ASP A 48 51.58 11.47 -5.91
C ASP A 48 52.59 10.48 -5.28
N GLU A 49 52.29 9.17 -5.33
CA GLU A 49 53.21 8.11 -5.78
C GLU A 49 52.57 6.70 -5.62
N ASP A 50 52.33 6.12 -6.81
CA ASP A 50 52.54 4.72 -7.20
C ASP A 50 51.44 3.65 -7.07
N ALA A 51 51.04 3.22 -8.26
CA ALA A 51 50.19 2.10 -8.65
C ALA A 51 50.76 0.72 -8.30
N GLU A 52 49.89 -0.26 -8.14
CA GLU A 52 49.72 -1.45 -9.00
C GLU A 52 48.55 -2.29 -8.45
N GLY A 53 47.61 -2.69 -9.31
CA GLY A 53 46.50 -3.56 -8.92
C GLY A 53 45.37 -3.60 -9.95
N ASP A 54 45.58 -4.41 -10.99
CA ASP A 54 44.50 -5.07 -11.73
C ASP A 54 43.58 -5.80 -10.73
N ASP A 55 42.27 -5.76 -10.96
CA ASP A 55 41.27 -6.81 -10.67
C ASP A 55 39.86 -6.22 -10.56
N ASP A 56 38.93 -6.83 -11.30
CA ASP A 56 37.49 -6.60 -11.37
C ASP A 56 36.86 -6.09 -10.06
N ALA A 57 36.28 -4.89 -10.11
CA ALA A 57 35.33 -4.40 -9.11
C ALA A 57 34.00 -5.15 -9.24
N ALA A 58 34.00 -6.42 -8.83
CA ALA A 58 32.82 -7.06 -8.29
C ALA A 58 32.42 -6.27 -7.03
N ALA A 59 31.20 -5.75 -7.04
CA ALA A 59 30.55 -5.23 -5.84
C ALA A 59 30.43 -6.39 -4.83
N GLY A 60 31.32 -6.43 -3.83
CA GLY A 60 31.05 -7.11 -2.57
C GLY A 60 29.94 -6.32 -1.86
N GLY A 61 28.89 -6.93 -1.31
CA GLY A 61 28.89 -8.18 -0.56
C GLY A 61 28.76 -7.81 0.92
N ASP A 62 27.56 -7.36 1.31
CA ASP A 62 27.17 -7.23 2.72
C ASP A 62 26.81 -8.63 3.21
N ASP A 63 27.82 -9.45 3.51
CA ASP A 63 27.69 -10.90 3.76
C ASP A 63 26.83 -11.29 4.99
N ASP A 64 26.20 -10.35 5.70
CA ASP A 64 25.39 -10.64 6.91
C ASP A 64 24.09 -9.80 7.05
N ALA A 65 23.62 -9.10 6.01
CA ALA A 65 22.44 -8.21 6.12
C ALA A 65 21.16 -8.93 6.60
N TYR A 66 21.05 -10.24 6.33
CA TYR A 66 19.86 -11.06 6.64
C TYR A 66 20.14 -12.16 7.67
N ALA A 67 21.29 -12.13 8.35
CA ALA A 67 21.69 -13.18 9.29
C ALA A 67 20.68 -13.42 10.43
N ASP A 68 19.93 -12.38 10.82
CA ASP A 68 18.93 -12.44 11.89
C ASP A 68 17.66 -13.20 11.49
N VAL A 69 17.38 -13.36 10.20
CA VAL A 69 16.16 -14.03 9.70
C VAL A 69 16.45 -15.28 8.88
N ALA A 70 17.71 -15.50 8.46
CA ALA A 70 18.10 -16.64 7.66
C ALA A 70 17.70 -17.98 8.31
N GLY A 71 17.06 -18.85 7.52
CA GLY A 71 16.53 -20.15 7.94
C GLY A 71 15.15 -20.09 8.62
N GLU A 72 14.55 -18.90 8.76
CA GLU A 72 13.14 -18.77 9.18
C GLU A 72 12.18 -19.05 8.01
N THR A 73 10.93 -19.38 8.37
CA THR A 73 9.82 -19.49 7.40
C THR A 73 8.87 -18.32 7.59
N PHE A 74 8.68 -17.52 6.55
CA PHE A 74 7.76 -16.40 6.54
C PHE A 74 6.42 -16.83 5.94
N THR A 75 5.33 -16.53 6.64
CA THR A 75 3.99 -16.67 6.06
C THR A 75 3.63 -15.39 5.32
N VAL A 76 3.49 -15.49 4.00
CA VAL A 76 3.28 -14.33 3.11
C VAL A 76 1.87 -14.33 2.55
N ALA A 77 1.12 -13.28 2.87
CA ALA A 77 -0.20 -13.07 2.30
C ALA A 77 -0.12 -12.52 0.87
N THR A 78 -0.86 -13.12 -0.05
CA THR A 78 -0.96 -12.64 -1.44
C THR A 78 -2.34 -12.93 -2.05
N ASP A 79 -2.63 -12.38 -3.22
CA ASP A 79 -3.86 -12.61 -3.98
C ASP A 79 -3.65 -13.84 -4.89
N ASN A 80 -4.72 -14.45 -5.36
CA ASN A 80 -4.68 -15.52 -6.36
C ASN A 80 -5.44 -15.15 -7.64
N ASN A 81 -5.80 -13.88 -7.79
CA ASN A 81 -6.74 -13.44 -8.79
C ASN A 81 -6.42 -12.07 -9.41
N PHE A 82 -5.16 -11.62 -9.28
CA PHE A 82 -4.69 -10.32 -9.71
C PHE A 82 -3.57 -10.44 -10.75
N VAL A 83 -3.94 -10.83 -11.96
CA VAL A 83 -3.03 -10.91 -13.11
C VAL A 83 -2.52 -9.50 -13.49
N PRO A 84 -1.21 -9.32 -13.80
CA PRO A 84 -0.14 -10.31 -13.86
C PRO A 84 0.66 -10.47 -12.55
N PHE A 85 0.24 -9.82 -11.47
CA PHE A 85 0.98 -9.74 -10.21
C PHE A 85 0.93 -11.04 -9.40
N ALA A 86 -0.27 -11.55 -9.10
CA ALA A 86 -0.44 -12.80 -8.37
C ALA A 86 -1.72 -13.52 -8.80
N PHE A 87 -1.60 -14.73 -9.34
CA PHE A 87 -2.73 -15.50 -9.84
C PHE A 87 -2.51 -17.01 -9.73
N MET A 88 -3.59 -17.77 -9.63
CA MET A 88 -3.54 -19.22 -9.79
C MET A 88 -3.42 -19.56 -11.29
N ASP A 89 -2.29 -20.12 -11.69
CA ASP A 89 -2.12 -20.68 -13.03
C ASP A 89 -3.02 -21.93 -13.15
N LEU A 90 -3.88 -21.95 -14.17
CA LEU A 90 -4.87 -23.03 -14.33
C LEU A 90 -4.28 -24.28 -14.98
N ASP A 91 -3.14 -24.17 -15.66
CA ASP A 91 -2.46 -25.28 -16.31
C ASP A 91 -1.59 -26.04 -15.29
N THR A 92 -0.89 -25.31 -14.41
CA THR A 92 -0.06 -25.93 -13.36
C THR A 92 -0.80 -26.11 -12.03
N ASN A 93 -1.87 -25.36 -11.79
CA ASN A 93 -2.56 -25.26 -10.50
C ASN A 93 -1.62 -24.81 -9.37
N GLU A 94 -0.69 -23.91 -9.71
CA GLU A 94 0.27 -23.28 -8.82
C GLU A 94 0.07 -21.76 -8.81
N LEU A 95 0.49 -21.13 -7.71
CA LEU A 95 0.48 -19.68 -7.60
C LEU A 95 1.63 -19.10 -8.43
N SER A 96 1.33 -18.12 -9.27
CA SER A 96 2.26 -17.54 -10.24
C SER A 96 2.01 -16.04 -10.42
N GLY A 97 2.97 -15.34 -11.02
CA GLY A 97 2.91 -13.92 -11.30
C GLY A 97 4.11 -13.15 -10.76
N PHE A 98 4.18 -11.87 -11.13
CA PHE A 98 5.30 -10.99 -10.80
C PHE A 98 5.57 -10.88 -9.29
N ASP A 99 4.54 -10.72 -8.46
CA ASP A 99 4.69 -10.61 -7.00
C ASP A 99 5.20 -11.93 -6.40
N ILE A 100 4.79 -13.07 -6.97
CA ILE A 100 5.24 -14.40 -6.50
C ILE A 100 6.71 -14.60 -6.82
N GLU A 101 7.11 -14.35 -8.06
CA GLU A 101 8.50 -14.46 -8.50
C GLU A 101 9.42 -13.50 -7.75
N LEU A 102 8.97 -12.25 -7.53
CA LEU A 102 9.72 -11.26 -6.77
C LEU A 102 9.94 -11.70 -5.32
N MET A 103 8.88 -12.15 -4.64
CA MET A 103 9.00 -12.58 -3.24
C MET A 103 9.82 -13.86 -3.09
N THR A 104 9.73 -14.80 -4.04
CA THR A 104 10.60 -15.98 -4.07
C THR A 104 12.06 -15.59 -4.26
N ALA A 105 12.37 -14.67 -5.19
CA ALA A 105 13.74 -14.21 -5.39
C ALA A 105 14.31 -13.48 -4.16
N LEU A 106 13.50 -12.67 -3.48
CA LEU A 106 13.87 -12.03 -2.22
C LEU A 106 14.12 -13.07 -1.12
N ALA A 107 13.27 -14.10 -1.04
CA ALA A 107 13.42 -15.17 -0.06
C ALA A 107 14.74 -15.94 -0.23
N ASP A 108 15.10 -16.24 -1.48
CA ASP A 108 16.35 -16.90 -1.83
C ASP A 108 17.57 -16.05 -1.43
N GLU A 109 17.52 -14.73 -1.65
CA GLU A 109 18.59 -13.80 -1.26
C GLU A 109 18.71 -13.67 0.26
N MET A 110 17.58 -13.61 0.97
CA MET A 110 17.53 -13.51 2.43
C MET A 110 17.81 -14.85 3.14
N GLY A 111 17.85 -15.95 2.41
CA GLY A 111 17.98 -17.30 2.96
C GLY A 111 16.78 -17.72 3.82
N ILE A 112 15.57 -17.24 3.52
CA ILE A 112 14.32 -17.61 4.22
C ILE A 112 13.48 -18.55 3.36
N GLU A 113 12.59 -19.31 3.99
CA GLU A 113 11.53 -20.03 3.28
C GLU A 113 10.25 -19.20 3.25
N VAL A 114 9.50 -19.24 2.15
CA VAL A 114 8.20 -18.56 2.04
C VAL A 114 7.07 -19.57 1.94
N ASN A 115 6.08 -19.40 2.82
CA ASN A 115 4.78 -20.06 2.71
C ASN A 115 3.73 -19.05 2.26
N PHE A 116 3.33 -19.11 0.99
CA PHE A 116 2.28 -18.24 0.47
C PHE A 116 0.90 -18.67 0.94
N GLU A 117 0.14 -17.73 1.48
CA GLU A 117 -1.28 -17.89 1.78
C GLU A 117 -2.11 -16.92 0.96
N THR A 118 -3.11 -17.46 0.27
CA THR A 118 -3.96 -16.67 -0.62
C THR A 118 -5.14 -16.08 0.15
N MET A 119 -5.37 -14.77 0.04
CA MET A 119 -6.53 -14.11 0.62
C MET A 119 -6.92 -12.86 -0.15
N GLU A 120 -8.16 -12.41 0.05
CA GLU A 120 -8.60 -11.13 -0.50
C GLU A 120 -7.86 -9.96 0.19
N PHE A 121 -7.64 -8.88 -0.55
CA PHE A 121 -6.90 -7.67 -0.16
C PHE A 121 -7.16 -7.17 1.27
N GLN A 122 -8.43 -7.06 1.68
CA GLN A 122 -8.80 -6.60 3.03
C GLN A 122 -8.40 -7.60 4.13
N GLY A 123 -8.44 -8.90 3.83
CA GLY A 123 -7.98 -9.95 4.74
C GLY A 123 -6.47 -9.91 4.94
N ALA A 124 -5.71 -9.61 3.88
CA ALA A 124 -4.26 -9.47 3.95
C ALA A 124 -3.86 -8.29 4.86
N LEU A 125 -4.50 -7.13 4.67
CA LEU A 125 -4.24 -5.95 5.51
C LEU A 125 -4.52 -6.24 7.00
N ALA A 126 -5.69 -6.81 7.31
CA ALA A 126 -6.04 -7.16 8.68
C ALA A 126 -5.12 -8.24 9.27
N GLY A 127 -4.68 -9.20 8.46
CA GLY A 127 -3.76 -10.25 8.88
C GLY A 127 -2.36 -9.74 9.21
N ILE A 128 -1.84 -8.78 8.44
CA ILE A 128 -0.57 -8.12 8.77
C ILE A 128 -0.70 -7.29 10.06
N GLN A 129 -1.76 -6.49 10.18
CA GLN A 129 -2.02 -5.68 11.37
C GLN A 129 -2.16 -6.50 12.66
N SER A 130 -2.76 -7.69 12.57
CA SER A 130 -2.90 -8.62 13.70
C SER A 130 -1.68 -9.51 13.92
N GLY A 131 -0.72 -9.47 13.00
CA GLY A 131 0.53 -10.23 13.05
C GLY A 131 0.41 -11.71 12.70
N VAL A 132 -0.71 -12.12 12.07
CA VAL A 132 -0.95 -13.47 11.53
C VAL A 132 0.01 -13.78 10.38
N TYR A 133 0.28 -12.78 9.54
CA TYR A 133 1.25 -12.88 8.44
C TYR A 133 2.50 -12.09 8.77
N ASP A 134 3.65 -12.55 8.29
CA ASP A 134 4.94 -11.87 8.48
C ASP A 134 5.13 -10.78 7.41
N ALA A 135 4.69 -11.06 6.18
CA ALA A 135 4.71 -10.12 5.07
C ALA A 135 3.48 -10.27 4.16
N SER A 136 3.22 -9.28 3.32
CA SER A 136 2.20 -9.33 2.28
C SER A 136 2.67 -8.61 1.03
N ILE A 137 2.59 -9.30 -0.11
CA ILE A 137 2.91 -8.77 -1.42
C ILE A 137 1.66 -8.86 -2.31
N ASN A 138 1.08 -7.70 -2.59
CA ASN A 138 -0.31 -7.58 -3.02
C ASN A 138 -0.59 -6.28 -3.78
N ALA A 139 0.40 -5.77 -4.52
CA ALA A 139 0.29 -4.49 -5.22
C ALA A 139 -0.26 -3.35 -4.33
N MET A 140 0.24 -3.27 -3.10
CA MET A 140 -0.29 -2.38 -2.07
C MET A 140 0.40 -1.02 -2.12
N SER A 141 -0.39 0.05 -2.15
CA SER A 141 0.13 1.41 -1.99
C SER A 141 0.20 1.86 -0.54
N ILE A 142 1.28 2.59 -0.27
CA ILE A 142 1.52 3.29 1.00
C ILE A 142 0.46 4.39 1.16
N THR A 143 -0.18 4.41 2.32
CA THR A 143 -1.03 5.52 2.77
C THR A 143 -0.66 5.87 4.20
N GLU A 144 -0.86 7.13 4.60
CA GLU A 144 -0.58 7.60 5.97
C GLU A 144 -1.29 6.72 7.01
N GLU A 145 -2.58 6.43 6.80
CA GLU A 145 -3.37 5.55 7.69
C GLU A 145 -2.76 4.15 7.85
N ARG A 146 -2.19 3.59 6.78
CA ARG A 146 -1.57 2.26 6.85
C ARG A 146 -0.22 2.33 7.58
N GLN A 147 0.58 3.35 7.32
CA GLN A 147 1.88 3.55 7.97
C GLN A 147 1.77 3.68 9.49
N ASP A 148 0.62 4.12 10.02
CA ASP A 148 0.38 4.16 11.46
C ASP A 148 0.35 2.76 12.12
N THR A 149 0.13 1.69 11.34
CA THR A 149 -0.10 0.33 11.89
C THR A 149 0.78 -0.75 11.29
N ILE A 150 1.36 -0.54 10.10
CA ILE A 150 2.17 -1.53 9.38
C ILE A 150 3.40 -0.87 8.76
N ASP A 151 4.48 -1.63 8.67
CA ASP A 151 5.71 -1.18 7.99
C ASP A 151 5.62 -1.53 6.49
N PHE A 152 6.36 -0.80 5.66
CA PHE A 152 6.44 -1.04 4.23
C PHE A 152 7.91 -1.17 3.80
N SER A 153 8.17 -2.04 2.83
CA SER A 153 9.43 -2.04 2.10
C SER A 153 9.61 -0.76 1.29
N ASP A 154 10.80 -0.58 0.75
CA ASP A 154 10.98 0.30 -0.39
C ASP A 154 10.08 -0.13 -1.56
N PRO A 155 9.65 0.83 -2.39
CA PRO A 155 8.73 0.55 -3.47
C PRO A 155 9.35 -0.25 -4.61
N TYR A 156 8.68 -1.34 -4.99
CA TYR A 156 9.12 -2.23 -6.08
C TYR A 156 8.44 -1.94 -7.42
N TYR A 157 7.34 -1.19 -7.41
CA TYR A 157 6.64 -0.73 -8.61
C TYR A 157 6.30 0.75 -8.43
N LEU A 158 6.70 1.59 -9.38
CA LEU A 158 6.55 3.05 -9.30
C LEU A 158 5.64 3.56 -10.42
N ASP A 159 5.00 4.71 -10.15
CA ASP A 159 4.33 5.55 -11.15
C ASP A 159 3.25 4.84 -11.98
N ALA A 160 2.45 3.95 -11.38
CA ALA A 160 1.22 3.53 -12.04
C ALA A 160 0.31 4.76 -12.21
N GLY A 161 0.05 5.13 -13.45
CA GLY A 161 -0.93 6.15 -13.81
C GLY A 161 -2.36 5.64 -13.59
N ILE A 162 -3.34 6.54 -13.70
CA ILE A 162 -4.76 6.13 -13.72
C ILE A 162 -5.02 5.29 -14.97
N ILE A 163 -5.49 4.07 -14.76
CA ILE A 163 -5.94 3.18 -15.84
C ILE A 163 -7.39 2.81 -15.58
N VAL A 164 -8.24 3.12 -16.56
CA VAL A 164 -9.63 2.65 -16.62
C VAL A 164 -9.72 1.58 -17.70
N ALA A 165 -10.05 0.36 -17.30
CA ALA A 165 -10.39 -0.70 -18.24
C ALA A 165 -11.84 -0.52 -18.71
N VAL A 166 -12.02 -0.51 -20.03
CA VAL A 166 -13.31 -0.34 -20.70
C VAL A 166 -13.58 -1.54 -21.62
N ALA A 167 -14.84 -1.79 -21.95
CA ALA A 167 -15.15 -2.75 -22.99
C ALA A 167 -14.53 -2.30 -24.33
N ALA A 168 -14.06 -3.23 -25.16
CA ALA A 168 -13.32 -2.89 -26.38
C ALA A 168 -14.13 -2.04 -27.37
N ASP A 169 -15.46 -2.13 -27.34
CA ASP A 169 -16.37 -1.31 -28.14
C ASP A 169 -16.54 0.13 -27.61
N ASN A 170 -15.96 0.46 -26.46
CA ASN A 170 -15.94 1.78 -25.85
C ASN A 170 -14.54 2.46 -25.90
N GLU A 171 -13.57 1.89 -26.62
CA GLU A 171 -12.23 2.47 -26.71
C GLU A 171 -12.29 3.90 -27.29
N GLY A 172 -11.76 4.87 -26.54
CA GLY A 172 -11.70 6.28 -26.96
C GLY A 172 -13.01 7.07 -26.81
N GLU A 173 -14.07 6.49 -26.23
CA GLU A 173 -15.35 7.18 -26.00
C GLU A 173 -15.25 8.29 -24.94
N TRP A 174 -14.32 8.16 -23.99
CA TRP A 174 -14.14 9.11 -22.89
C TRP A 174 -12.69 9.59 -22.80
N GLY A 175 -12.53 10.90 -22.57
CA GLY A 175 -11.22 11.56 -22.44
C GLY A 175 -10.78 11.77 -21.00
N SER A 176 -11.69 11.66 -20.03
CA SER A 176 -11.38 11.84 -18.60
C SER A 176 -12.30 11.04 -17.69
N LEU A 177 -11.93 10.92 -16.41
CA LEU A 177 -12.71 10.19 -15.40
C LEU A 177 -14.04 10.89 -15.08
N GLU A 178 -14.09 12.22 -15.12
CA GLU A 178 -15.27 13.01 -14.81
C GLU A 178 -16.39 12.77 -15.82
N GLU A 179 -16.07 12.46 -17.07
CA GLU A 179 -17.05 12.11 -18.11
C GLU A 179 -17.79 10.79 -17.79
N LEU A 180 -17.24 9.97 -16.89
CA LEU A 180 -17.88 8.75 -16.42
C LEU A 180 -18.92 9.00 -15.32
N ASP A 181 -19.01 10.21 -14.73
CA ASP A 181 -20.02 10.55 -13.72
C ASP A 181 -21.38 10.88 -14.33
N GLN A 182 -21.96 9.91 -15.03
CA GLN A 182 -23.24 10.05 -15.70
C GLN A 182 -24.17 8.87 -15.44
N ASP A 183 -25.47 9.15 -15.50
CA ASP A 183 -26.51 8.17 -15.22
C ASP A 183 -26.40 6.99 -16.19
N GLY A 184 -26.44 5.77 -15.65
CA GLY A 184 -26.33 4.53 -16.43
C GLY A 184 -24.90 3.99 -16.53
N ILE A 185 -23.88 4.78 -16.22
CA ILE A 185 -22.50 4.29 -16.14
C ILE A 185 -22.20 3.76 -14.73
N THR A 186 -21.53 2.62 -14.65
CA THR A 186 -21.05 2.01 -13.41
C THR A 186 -19.55 1.85 -13.46
N ILE A 187 -18.83 2.49 -12.53
CA ILE A 187 -17.40 2.24 -12.32
C ILE A 187 -17.23 1.14 -11.27
N ALA A 188 -16.42 0.14 -11.56
CA ALA A 188 -16.04 -0.94 -10.64
C ALA A 188 -14.64 -0.67 -10.06
N THR A 189 -14.47 -0.90 -8.76
CA THR A 189 -13.17 -0.78 -8.07
C THR A 189 -13.08 -1.78 -6.91
N ASN A 190 -11.87 -2.08 -6.45
CA ASN A 190 -11.66 -2.94 -5.29
C ASN A 190 -11.95 -2.18 -4.00
N GLN A 191 -12.73 -2.77 -3.09
CA GLN A 191 -13.10 -2.13 -1.83
C GLN A 191 -11.88 -1.86 -0.94
N GLY A 192 -11.77 -0.61 -0.45
CA GLY A 192 -10.67 -0.14 0.40
C GLY A 192 -9.31 -0.04 -0.30
N SER A 193 -9.31 -0.06 -1.63
CA SER A 193 -8.14 0.34 -2.43
C SER A 193 -8.07 1.87 -2.55
N THR A 194 -6.90 2.40 -2.92
CA THR A 194 -6.77 3.83 -3.21
C THR A 194 -7.70 4.28 -4.34
N SER A 195 -7.97 3.42 -5.32
CA SER A 195 -8.95 3.63 -6.40
C SER A 195 -10.37 3.80 -5.87
N HIS A 196 -10.71 3.11 -4.80
CA HIS A 196 -11.99 3.28 -4.14
C HIS A 196 -12.09 4.64 -3.45
N ASP A 197 -11.09 5.00 -2.64
CA ASP A 197 -11.11 6.23 -1.86
C ASP A 197 -11.03 7.46 -2.79
N TYR A 198 -10.29 7.36 -3.91
CA TYR A 198 -10.26 8.40 -4.93
C TYR A 198 -11.64 8.66 -5.58
N LEU A 199 -12.40 7.60 -5.90
CA LEU A 199 -13.74 7.73 -6.45
C LEU A 199 -14.75 8.31 -5.43
N ASP A 200 -14.65 7.89 -4.17
CA ASP A 200 -15.59 8.28 -3.11
C ASP A 200 -15.30 9.69 -2.57
N GLU A 201 -14.04 10.00 -2.30
CA GLU A 201 -13.64 11.19 -1.55
C GLU A 201 -13.19 12.34 -2.46
N THR A 202 -12.43 12.02 -3.51
CA THR A 202 -11.85 13.04 -4.41
C THR A 202 -12.84 13.41 -5.51
N LEU A 203 -13.26 12.42 -6.32
CA LEU A 203 -14.19 12.66 -7.42
C LEU A 203 -15.65 12.76 -6.96
N ARG A 204 -15.99 12.17 -5.80
CA ARG A 204 -17.35 12.14 -5.23
C ARG A 204 -18.38 11.65 -6.22
N MET A 205 -18.02 10.58 -6.93
CA MET A 205 -18.83 9.99 -8.01
C MET A 205 -20.19 9.54 -7.51
N ARG A 206 -21.25 9.81 -8.27
CA ARG A 206 -22.63 9.51 -7.87
C ARG A 206 -22.97 8.01 -7.96
N ALA A 207 -22.31 7.28 -8.86
CA ALA A 207 -22.61 5.86 -9.12
C ALA A 207 -21.34 5.03 -9.39
N PHE A 208 -20.88 4.27 -8.39
CA PHE A 208 -19.86 3.23 -8.58
C PHE A 208 -20.17 2.00 -7.72
N LYS A 209 -19.67 0.84 -8.14
CA LYS A 209 -19.82 -0.44 -7.43
C LYS A 209 -18.49 -0.90 -6.84
N ARG A 210 -18.54 -1.23 -5.56
CA ARG A 210 -17.43 -1.81 -4.79
C ARG A 210 -17.46 -3.32 -4.96
N TYR A 211 -16.32 -3.91 -5.31
CA TYR A 211 -16.16 -5.36 -5.42
C TYR A 211 -15.03 -5.81 -4.50
N GLN A 212 -15.16 -7.01 -3.94
CA GLN A 212 -14.07 -7.65 -3.20
C GLN A 212 -13.04 -8.32 -4.13
N MET A 213 -13.46 -8.71 -5.34
CA MET A 213 -12.60 -9.32 -6.36
C MET A 213 -12.75 -8.63 -7.69
N LEU A 214 -11.63 -8.35 -8.36
CA LEU A 214 -11.59 -7.61 -9.62
C LEU A 214 -11.88 -8.44 -10.88
N LEU A 215 -11.72 -9.78 -10.84
CA LEU A 215 -12.06 -10.59 -12.03
C LEU A 215 -13.55 -10.58 -12.38
N LYS A 216 -14.44 -10.44 -11.40
CA LYS A 216 -15.88 -10.34 -11.66
C LYS A 216 -16.17 -9.12 -12.55
N PRO A 217 -15.79 -7.89 -12.17
CA PRO A 217 -16.01 -6.73 -13.02
C PRO A 217 -15.29 -6.82 -14.37
N ILE A 218 -14.06 -7.35 -14.46
CA ILE A 218 -13.33 -7.52 -15.74
C ILE A 218 -14.14 -8.38 -16.72
N ARG A 219 -14.65 -9.53 -16.27
CA ARG A 219 -15.46 -10.42 -17.12
C ARG A 219 -16.83 -9.85 -17.46
N THR A 220 -17.31 -8.89 -16.67
CA THR A 220 -18.60 -8.22 -16.89
C THR A 220 -18.44 -6.82 -17.46
N LEU A 221 -17.24 -6.45 -17.95
CA LEU A 221 -17.05 -5.21 -18.69
C LEU A 221 -18.05 -5.22 -19.84
N SER A 222 -18.83 -4.15 -19.88
CA SER A 222 -19.92 -3.97 -20.83
C SER A 222 -19.96 -2.50 -21.20
N LYS A 223 -20.85 -2.15 -22.12
CA LYS A 223 -21.02 -0.77 -22.56
C LYS A 223 -21.19 0.21 -21.39
N ASP A 224 -21.82 -0.26 -20.31
CA ASP A 224 -22.24 0.55 -19.17
C ASP A 224 -21.40 0.26 -17.90
N THR A 225 -20.45 -0.67 -17.95
CA THR A 225 -19.60 -1.04 -16.78
C THR A 225 -18.13 -0.99 -17.14
N LEU A 226 -17.40 -0.10 -16.47
CA LEU A 226 -15.97 0.12 -16.60
C LEU A 226 -15.29 -0.26 -15.28
N MET A 227 -13.98 -0.48 -15.29
CA MET A 227 -13.22 -0.77 -14.09
C MET A 227 -12.09 0.23 -13.92
N LEU A 228 -12.05 0.90 -12.77
CA LEU A 228 -10.89 1.68 -12.37
C LEU A 228 -9.86 0.73 -11.74
N CYS A 229 -8.74 0.55 -12.42
CA CYS A 229 -7.68 -0.36 -11.99
C CYS A 229 -6.69 0.33 -11.03
N SER A 230 -6.37 1.59 -11.28
CA SER A 230 -5.32 2.32 -10.54
C SER A 230 -5.65 3.81 -10.39
N THR A 231 -5.11 4.42 -9.34
CA THR A 231 -5.05 5.89 -9.15
C THR A 231 -3.75 6.45 -9.70
N MET A 232 -3.62 7.79 -9.75
CA MET A 232 -2.32 8.40 -10.06
C MET A 232 -1.31 8.02 -8.98
N ASN A 233 -0.06 7.81 -9.40
CA ASN A 233 1.08 7.63 -8.52
C ASN A 233 0.99 6.38 -7.65
N GLN A 234 0.38 5.30 -8.17
CA GLN A 234 0.39 4.03 -7.45
C GLN A 234 1.81 3.50 -7.39
N THR A 235 2.22 3.30 -6.15
CA THR A 235 3.50 2.72 -5.78
C THR A 235 3.20 1.41 -5.07
N TYR A 236 3.82 0.30 -5.44
CA TYR A 236 3.62 -0.98 -4.76
C TYR A 236 4.78 -1.32 -3.86
N CYS A 237 4.45 -1.72 -2.63
CA CYS A 237 5.38 -2.06 -1.58
C CYS A 237 4.95 -3.37 -0.91
N ILE A 238 5.90 -4.05 -0.29
CA ILE A 238 5.63 -5.21 0.56
C ILE A 238 5.23 -4.68 1.93
N MET A 239 4.08 -5.13 2.45
CA MET A 239 3.71 -4.83 3.83
C MET A 239 4.43 -5.80 4.75
N LEU A 240 5.01 -5.28 5.82
CA LEU A 240 5.73 -6.04 6.83
C LEU A 240 5.00 -5.91 8.17
N ARG A 241 4.94 -7.02 8.91
CA ARG A 241 4.43 -6.98 10.28
C ARG A 241 5.31 -6.06 11.11
N ASN A 242 4.69 -5.10 11.79
CA ASN A 242 5.42 -4.15 12.63
C ASN A 242 6.04 -4.86 13.84
N LYS A 243 7.35 -5.11 13.76
CA LYS A 243 8.21 -5.57 14.85
C LYS A 243 9.58 -4.89 14.77
N HIS A 244 9.61 -3.58 14.55
CA HIS A 244 10.82 -2.74 14.71
C HIS A 244 12.13 -3.39 14.19
N LYS A 245 12.49 -3.12 12.93
CA LYS A 245 13.78 -3.44 12.25
C LYS A 245 13.79 -4.67 11.33
N VAL A 246 13.03 -4.61 10.24
CA VAL A 246 13.49 -5.26 8.99
C VAL A 246 13.46 -4.16 7.94
N SER A 247 14.62 -3.58 7.62
CA SER A 247 14.77 -2.84 6.37
C SER A 247 15.17 -3.87 5.32
N LEU A 248 14.26 -4.16 4.40
CA LEU A 248 14.58 -4.81 3.14
C LEU A 248 15.26 -3.81 2.21
#